data_AF-A0A1F5ZYA6-F1
#
_entry.id   AF-A0A1F5ZYA6-F1
#
_cell.length_a   1.000
_cell.length_b   1.000
_cell.length_c   1.000
_cell.angle_alpha   90.00
_cell.angle_beta   90.00
_cell.angle_gamma   90.00
#
_symmetry.space_group_name_H-M   'P 1'
#
loop_
_entity.id
_entity.type
_entity.pdbx_description
1 polymer ?
#
loop_
_entity_poly.entity_id
_entity_poly.type
_entity_poly.pdbx_seq_one_letter_code
_entity_poly.pdbx_strand_id
1 'polypeptide(L)' 'MLTASDQSRLFILEYLKKLDREATVTEVVKKLTLRQPTVTFHINKLAGVGLINKRKIGRQVLLKAHPRTIRCKLCILYN' A
#
# COMPACT_ATOMS: atom_id res chain seq x y z
N MET A 1 0.76 20.70 -4.45
CA MET A 1 1.55 20.50 -3.22
C MET A 1 1.27 19.09 -2.73
N LEU A 2 2.25 18.19 -2.67
CA LEU A 2 2.08 16.84 -2.12
C LEU A 2 2.09 16.92 -0.59
N THR A 3 1.08 16.36 0.07
CA THR A 3 1.02 16.34 1.54
C THR A 3 1.82 15.17 2.11
N ALA A 4 2.16 15.21 3.40
CA ALA A 4 2.79 14.08 4.08
C ALA A 4 1.95 12.78 3.99
N SER A 5 0.61 12.91 3.92
CA SER A 5 -0.28 11.78 3.71
C SER A 5 -0.21 11.21 2.29
N ASP A 6 0.06 12.05 1.29
CA ASP A 6 0.27 11.58 -0.09
C ASP A 6 1.60 10.85 -0.20
N GLN A 7 2.67 11.42 0.37
CA GLN A 7 4.00 10.80 0.38
C GLN A 7 3.99 9.42 1.06
N SER A 8 3.32 9.30 2.21
CA SER A 8 3.22 8.03 2.93
C SER A 8 2.48 6.96 2.12
N ARG A 9 1.42 7.35 1.40
CA ARG A 9 0.65 6.44 0.55
C ARG A 9 1.45 5.98 -0.67
N LEU A 10 2.18 6.90 -1.31
CA LEU A 10 3.07 6.58 -2.43
C LEU A 10 4.17 5.62 -2.01
N PHE A 11 4.81 5.89 -0.86
CA PHE A 11 5.85 5.02 -0.32
C PHE A 11 5.32 3.59 -0.04
N ILE A 12 4.14 3.46 0.58
CA ILE A 12 3.51 2.14 0.82
C ILE A 12 3.31 1.41 -0.51
N LEU A 13 2.77 2.11 -1.52
CA LEU A 13 2.49 1.51 -2.82
C LEU A 13 3.77 1.06 -3.54
N GLU A 14 4.79 1.90 -3.57
CA GLU A 14 6.10 1.57 -4.16
C GLU A 14 6.78 0.41 -3.44
N TYR A 15 6.76 0.42 -2.11
CA TYR A 15 7.30 -0.68 -1.31
C TYR A 15 6.61 -2.01 -1.66
N LEU A 16 5.28 -2.03 -1.72
CA LEU A 16 4.53 -3.24 -2.05
C LEU A 16 4.71 -3.67 -3.51
N LYS A 17 4.96 -2.75 -4.44
CA LYS A 17 5.25 -3.07 -5.85
C LYS A 17 6.61 -3.74 -6.04
N LYS A 18 7.58 -3.43 -5.19
CA LYS A 18 8.93 -4.01 -5.23
C LYS A 18 9.00 -5.41 -4.61
N LEU A 19 7.91 -5.91 -4.03
CA LEU A 19 7.83 -7.22 -3.42
C LEU A 19 7.15 -8.22 -4.35
N ASP A 20 7.79 -9.37 -4.58
CA ASP A 20 7.18 -10.51 -5.28
C ASP A 20 6.18 -11.30 -4.41
N ARG A 21 6.09 -10.95 -3.11
CA ARG A 21 5.24 -11.60 -2.10
C ARG A 21 4.29 -10.63 -1.41
N GLU A 22 3.36 -11.17 -0.63
CA GLU A 22 2.54 -10.38 0.29
C GLU A 22 3.40 -9.87 1.47
N ALA A 23 3.14 -8.65 1.93
CA ALA A 23 3.72 -8.06 3.14
C ALA A 23 2.69 -7.95 4.25
N THR A 24 3.11 -8.12 5.50
CA THR A 24 2.28 -7.85 6.66
C THR A 24 2.17 -6.35 6.94
N VAL A 25 1.10 -5.93 7.62
CA VAL A 25 0.98 -4.56 8.16
C VAL A 25 2.20 -4.19 9.01
N THR A 26 2.68 -5.13 9.84
CA THR A 26 3.85 -4.91 10.71
C THR A 26 5.13 -4.64 9.90
N GLU A 27 5.34 -5.36 8.79
CA GLU A 27 6.47 -5.09 7.90
C GLU A 27 6.37 -3.72 7.24
N VAL A 28 5.19 -3.32 6.78
CA VAL A 28 4.97 -1.98 6.22
C VAL A 28 5.23 -0.91 7.28
N VAL A 29 4.70 -1.08 8.50
CA VAL A 29 4.93 -0.13 9.61
C VAL A 29 6.43 0.05 9.88
N LYS A 30 7.23 -1.02 9.88
CA LYS A 30 8.69 -0.92 10.09
C LYS A 30 9.42 -0.13 9.00
N LYS A 31 8.80 0.12 7.85
CA LYS A 31 9.37 0.91 6.74
C LYS A 31 9.00 2.38 6.79
N LEU A 32 8.02 2.76 7.61
CA LEU A 32 7.61 4.14 7.81
C LEU A 32 7.96 4.58 9.24
N THR A 33 8.29 5.86 9.43
CA THR A 33 8.47 6.46 10.76
C THR A 33 7.13 6.79 11.44
N LEU A 34 6.05 6.09 11.06
CA LEU A 34 4.68 6.36 11.49
C LEU A 34 4.17 5.28 12.45
N ARG A 35 3.24 5.68 13.33
CA ARG A 35 2.55 4.74 14.22
C ARG A 35 1.62 3.82 13.40
N GLN A 36 1.46 2.59 13.88
CA GLN A 36 0.63 1.57 13.22
C GLN A 36 -0.82 2.02 12.91
N PRO A 37 -1.54 2.79 13.76
CA PRO A 37 -2.87 3.28 13.41
C PRO A 37 -2.86 4.19 12.17
N THR A 38 -1.85 5.05 12.05
CA THR A 38 -1.68 5.95 10.89
C THR A 38 -1.36 5.17 9.62
N VAL A 39 -0.48 4.18 9.70
CA VAL A 39 -0.16 3.31 8.56
C VAL A 39 -1.40 2.51 8.13
N THR A 40 -2.18 2.02 9.09
CA THR A 40 -3.44 1.29 8.83
C THR A 40 -4.47 2.19 8.15
N PHE A 41 -4.57 3.46 8.56
CA PHE A 41 -5.43 4.44 7.90
C PHE A 41 -5.05 4.61 6.40
N HIS A 42 -3.76 4.78 6.10
CA HIS A 42 -3.29 4.91 4.72
C HIS A 42 -3.53 3.63 3.90
N ILE A 43 -3.27 2.45 4.48
CA ILE A 43 -3.57 1.15 3.87
C ILE A 43 -5.06 1.04 3.52
N ASN A 44 -5.96 1.39 4.45
CA ASN A 44 -7.39 1.31 4.18
C ASN A 44 -7.83 2.29 3.08
N LYS A 45 -7.24 3.48 3.00
CA LYS A 45 -7.50 4.42 1.90
C LYS A 45 -7.04 3.86 0.55
N LEU A 46 -5.84 3.28 0.49
CA LEU A 46 -5.30 2.65 -0.73
C LEU A 46 -6.12 1.43 -1.16
N ALA A 47 -6.57 0.62 -0.20
CA ALA A 47 -7.42 -0.54 -0.47
C ALA A 47 -8.80 -0.12 -0.96
N GLY A 48 -9.37 0.93 -0.36
CA GLY A 48 -10.68 1.46 -0.76
C GLY A 48 -10.75 1.98 -2.19
N VAL A 49 -9.60 2.34 -2.79
CA VAL A 49 -9.49 2.75 -4.19
C VAL A 49 -8.88 1.66 -5.09
N GLY A 50 -8.70 0.44 -4.58
CA GLY A 50 -8.23 -0.72 -5.34
C GLY A 50 -6.74 -0.72 -5.70
N LEU A 51 -5.92 0.15 -5.11
CA LEU A 51 -4.47 0.18 -5.39
C LEU A 51 -3.70 -0.94 -4.68
N ILE A 52 -4.25 -1.45 -3.57
CA ILE A 52 -3.69 -2.57 -2.83
C ILE A 52 -4.79 -3.57 -2.47
N ASN A 53 -4.43 -4.84 -2.44
CA ASN A 53 -5.26 -5.91 -1.92
C ASN A 53 -4.88 -6.19 -0.47
N LYS A 54 -5.90 -6.47 0.35
CA LYS A 54 -5.76 -6.80 1.77
C LYS A 54 -6.45 -8.13 2.05
N ARG A 55 -5.74 -9.08 2.66
CA ARG A 55 -6.30 -10.36 3.11
C ARG A 55 -5.88 -10.65 4.55
N LYS A 56 -6.80 -11.14 5.37
CA LYS A 56 -6.51 -11.55 6.75
C LYS A 56 -6.23 -13.05 6.79
N ILE A 57 -5.14 -13.46 7.43
CA ILE A 57 -4.82 -14.86 7.73
C ILE A 57 -4.50 -14.96 9.22
N GLY A 58 -5.37 -15.62 9.97
CA GLY A 58 -5.28 -15.68 11.43
C GLY A 58 -5.24 -14.28 12.05
N ARG A 59 -4.13 -13.96 12.74
CA ARG A 59 -3.89 -12.65 13.37
C ARG A 59 -3.17 -11.65 12.46
N GLN A 60 -2.75 -12.06 11.27
CA GLN A 60 -1.98 -11.23 10.35
C GLN A 60 -2.86 -10.67 9.23
N VAL A 61 -2.51 -9.47 8.79
CA VAL A 61 -3.09 -8.83 7.62
C VAL A 61 -2.01 -8.71 6.56
N LEU A 62 -2.22 -9.42 5.46
CA LEU A 62 -1.35 -9.49 4.30
C LEU A 62 -1.80 -8.46 3.26
N LEU A 63 -0.80 -7.83 2.64
CA LEU A 63 -0.93 -6.70 1.74
C LEU A 63 -0.16 -7.02 0.46
N LYS A 64 -0.76 -6.70 -0.68
CA LYS A 64 -0.10 -6.80 -1.98
C LYS A 64 -0.53 -5.63 -2.86
N ALA A 65 0.41 -5.04 -3.59
CA ALA A 65 0.03 -4.05 -4.61
C ALA A 65 -0.86 -4.72 -5.66
N HIS A 66 -1.91 -4.03 -6.10
CA HIS A 66 -2.75 -4.58 -7.16
C HIS A 66 -1.91 -4.65 -8.46
N PRO A 67 -1.85 -5.81 -9.13
CA PRO A 67 -1.16 -5.92 -10.41
C PRO A 67 -1.79 -4.95 -11.41
N ARG A 68 -0.96 -4.35 -12.28
CA ARG A 68 -1.41 -3.40 -13.32
C ARG A 68 -2.63 -3.97 -14.03
N THR A 69 -3.80 -3.36 -13.85
CA THR A 69 -4.89 -3.57 -14.79
C THR A 69 -4.45 -2.93 -16.11
N ILE A 70 -4.18 -3.78 -17.10
CA ILE A 70 -3.78 -3.45 -18.48
C ILE A 70 -4.67 -2.38 -19.13
N ARG A 71 -5.87 -2.11 -18.59
CA ARG A 71 -6.79 -1.07 -19.05
C ARG A 71 -6.46 0.36 -18.60
N CYS A 72 -5.51 0.60 -17.70
CA CYS A 72 -5.14 1.96 -17.32
C CYS A 72 -3.87 2.42 -18.06
N LYS A 73 -4.03 2.79 -19.34
CA LYS A 73 -2.93 3.27 -20.22
C LYS A 73 -2.33 4.62 -19.80
N LEU A 74 -2.90 5.31 -18.80
CA LEU A 74 -2.53 6.67 -18.37
C LEU A 74 -2.39 6.80 -16.84
N CYS A 75 -2.20 5.70 -16.11
CA CYS A 75 -2.08 5.79 -14.66
C CYS A 75 -0.71 6.37 -14.27
N ILE A 76 -0.70 7.65 -13.88
CA ILE A 76 0.49 8.37 -13.37
C ILE A 76 1.14 7.63 -12.19
N LEU A 77 0.38 6.78 -11.48
CA LEU A 77 0.87 5.97 -10.38
C LEU A 77 1.74 4.78 -10.80
N TYR A 78 1.81 4.43 -12.08
CA TYR A 78 2.51 3.25 -12.58
C TYR A 78 3.54 3.55 -13.68
N ASN A 79 3.85 4.82 -13.95
CA ASN A 79 5.05 5.21 -14.71
C ASN A 79 6.29 5.08 -13.84
#